data_AF-A0A928SDJ3-F1
#
_entry.id   AF-A0A928SDJ3-F1
#
_cell.length_a   1.000
_cell.length_b   1.000
_cell.length_c   1.000
_cell.angle_alpha   90.00
_cell.angle_beta   90.00
_cell.angle_gamma   90.00
#
_symmetry.space_group_name_H-M   'P 1'
#
loop_
_entity.id
_entity.type
_entity.pdbx_description
1 polymer ?
#
loop_
_entity_poly.entity_id
_entity_poly.type
_entity_poly.pdbx_seq_one_letter_code
_entity_poly.pdbx_strand_id
1 'polypeptide(L)'
;MKKRRFPVPIGLPIAVVVLLILGAVANPIISAIFTEQQLSTNVILSAIPFVCIFAAIVLTFITLVAFVANLLNHRISPEVYRPIELTLIGGIALGIFGMFQPWVFIAYRVGFFVLLFSTLGFILWSHVIPKGVQHAEEVGSVSISEYEQSHS
;
A
#
# COMPACT_ATOMS: atom_id res chain seq x y z
N MET A 1 29.20 -3.75 5.82
CA MET A 1 28.51 -3.41 4.55
C MET A 1 27.42 -2.37 4.82
N LYS A 2 27.30 -1.37 3.93
CA LYS A 2 26.53 -0.12 4.11
C LYS A 2 25.04 -0.40 4.33
N LYS A 3 24.54 -0.17 5.55
CA LYS A 3 23.10 -0.22 5.88
C LYS A 3 22.34 0.66 4.91
N ARG A 4 21.69 0.08 3.89
CA ARG A 4 20.72 0.78 3.04
C ARG A 4 19.49 1.05 3.91
N ARG A 5 19.57 2.11 4.72
CA ARG A 5 18.39 2.81 5.19
C ARG A 5 17.69 3.24 3.90
N PHE A 6 16.43 2.86 3.70
CA PHE A 6 15.58 3.53 2.73
C PHE A 6 15.10 4.81 3.44
N PRO A 7 15.79 5.96 3.34
CA PRO A 7 15.18 7.19 3.78
C PRO A 7 13.93 7.36 2.92
N VAL A 8 12.78 7.56 3.55
CA VAL A 8 11.59 8.01 2.81
C VAL A 8 12.04 9.28 2.07
N PRO A 9 12.09 9.27 0.72
CA PRO A 9 12.64 10.42 0.01
C PRO A 9 11.74 11.61 0.30
N ILE A 10 12.31 12.67 0.85
CA ILE A 10 11.60 13.90 1.27
C ILE A 10 10.78 14.49 0.10
N GLY A 11 11.16 14.19 -1.15
CA GLY A 11 10.40 14.58 -2.33
C GLY A 11 9.00 13.97 -2.45
N LEU A 12 8.71 12.81 -1.84
CA LEU A 12 7.38 12.19 -1.90
C LEU A 12 6.29 12.97 -1.16
N PRO A 13 6.44 13.34 0.13
CA PRO A 13 5.43 14.16 0.82
C PRO A 13 5.31 15.56 0.20
N ILE A 14 6.38 16.11 -0.35
CA ILE A 14 6.32 17.39 -1.10
C ILE A 14 5.46 17.22 -2.36
N ALA A 15 5.65 16.14 -3.14
CA ALA A 15 4.85 15.86 -4.31
C ALA A 15 3.35 15.65 -3.97
N VAL A 16 3.05 15.01 -2.83
CA VAL A 16 1.67 14.88 -2.31
C VAL A 16 1.05 16.26 -2.08
N VAL A 17 1.74 17.14 -1.35
CA VAL A 17 1.23 18.49 -1.03
C VAL A 17 1.02 19.30 -2.31
N VAL A 18 1.98 19.26 -3.24
CA VAL A 18 1.88 19.96 -4.53
C VAL A 18 0.71 19.45 -5.36
N LEU A 19 0.51 18.14 -5.46
CA LEU A 19 -0.61 17.55 -6.21
C LEU A 19 -1.98 17.83 -5.56
N LEU A 20 -2.06 17.85 -4.22
CA LEU A 20 -3.29 18.24 -3.53
C LEU A 20 -3.63 19.71 -3.79
N ILE A 21 -2.65 20.60 -3.72
CA ILE A 21 -2.85 22.03 -4.02
C ILE A 21 -3.29 22.19 -5.48
N LEU A 22 -2.59 21.55 -6.43
CA LEU A 22 -2.96 21.57 -7.84
C LEU A 22 -4.37 21.03 -8.08
N GLY A 23 -4.73 19.88 -7.51
CA GLY A 23 -6.07 19.29 -7.65
C GLY A 23 -7.18 20.15 -7.04
N ALA A 24 -6.95 20.70 -5.85
CA ALA A 24 -7.92 21.55 -5.16
C ALA A 24 -8.12 22.90 -5.84
N VAL A 25 -7.05 23.48 -6.41
CA VAL A 25 -7.09 24.76 -7.14
C VAL A 25 -7.57 24.59 -8.58
N ALA A 26 -7.33 23.43 -9.21
CA ALA A 26 -7.83 23.13 -10.55
C ALA A 26 -9.37 23.15 -10.60
N ASN A 27 -10.05 22.64 -9.57
CA ASN A 27 -11.51 22.58 -9.56
C ASN A 27 -12.20 23.95 -9.71
N PRO A 28 -11.93 24.97 -8.86
CA PRO A 28 -12.53 26.30 -8.99
C PRO A 28 -12.07 27.05 -10.26
N ILE A 29 -10.83 26.84 -10.71
CA ILE A 29 -10.31 27.48 -11.94
C ILE A 29 -11.02 26.92 -13.18
N ILE A 30 -11.16 25.60 -13.26
CA ILE A 30 -11.81 24.94 -14.39
C ILE A 30 -13.29 25.32 -14.45
N SER A 31 -13.98 25.38 -13.31
CA SER A 31 -15.38 25.83 -13.26
C SER A 31 -15.56 27.32 -13.54
N ALA A 32 -14.53 28.15 -13.32
CA ALA A 32 -14.60 29.59 -13.60
C ALA A 32 -14.33 29.93 -15.08
N ILE A 33 -13.57 29.09 -15.80
CA ILE A 33 -13.18 29.31 -17.19
C ILE A 33 -14.09 28.56 -18.17
N PHE A 34 -14.62 27.40 -17.77
CA PHE A 34 -15.42 26.52 -18.64
C PHE A 34 -16.85 26.37 -18.10
N THR A 35 -17.84 26.46 -18.99
CA THR A 35 -19.25 26.22 -18.65
C THR A 35 -19.53 24.72 -18.45
N GLU A 36 -20.52 24.39 -17.62
CA GLU A 36 -20.86 22.98 -17.29
C GLU A 36 -21.14 22.12 -18.54
N GLN A 37 -21.75 22.70 -19.59
CA GLN A 37 -21.92 22.02 -20.87
C GLN A 37 -20.57 21.61 -21.51
N GLN A 38 -19.56 22.48 -21.53
CA GLN A 38 -18.26 22.16 -22.16
C GLN A 38 -17.44 21.14 -21.38
N LEU A 39 -17.62 21.08 -20.06
CA LEU A 39 -16.98 20.06 -19.20
C LEU A 39 -17.59 18.67 -19.42
N SER A 40 -18.89 18.59 -19.70
CA SER A 40 -19.55 17.33 -20.02
C SER A 40 -19.17 16.79 -21.41
N THR A 41 -18.95 17.68 -22.38
CA THR A 41 -18.50 17.30 -23.73
C THR A 41 -17.01 16.90 -23.75
N ASN A 42 -16.18 17.56 -22.94
CA ASN A 42 -14.74 17.30 -22.88
C ASN A 42 -14.36 16.53 -21.61
N VAL A 43 -14.54 15.22 -21.64
CA VAL A 43 -14.22 14.29 -20.53
C VAL A 43 -12.80 14.47 -20.01
N ILE A 44 -11.83 14.81 -20.87
CA ILE A 44 -10.42 15.01 -20.47
C ILE A 44 -10.27 16.19 -19.50
N LEU A 45 -10.99 17.30 -19.72
CA LEU A 45 -10.93 18.48 -18.84
C LEU A 45 -11.51 18.19 -17.45
N SER A 46 -12.61 17.42 -17.41
CA SER A 46 -13.22 16.96 -16.16
C SER A 46 -12.33 15.96 -15.39
N ALA A 47 -11.53 15.16 -16.12
CA ALA A 47 -10.65 14.16 -15.52
C ALA A 47 -9.42 14.76 -14.81
N ILE A 48 -8.96 15.96 -15.18
CA ILE A 48 -7.75 16.57 -14.59
C ILE A 48 -7.81 16.67 -13.05
N PRO A 49 -8.82 17.33 -12.43
CA PRO A 49 -8.87 17.44 -10.98
C PRO A 49 -9.03 16.07 -10.31
N PHE A 50 -9.80 15.16 -10.91
CA PHE A 50 -9.96 13.79 -10.43
C PHE A 50 -8.62 13.02 -10.39
N VAL A 51 -7.86 13.03 -11.50
CA VAL A 51 -6.57 12.35 -11.60
C VAL A 51 -5.56 12.94 -10.64
N CYS A 52 -5.51 14.27 -10.48
CA CYS A 52 -4.61 14.92 -9.52
C CYS A 52 -4.90 14.49 -8.08
N ILE A 53 -6.17 14.51 -7.67
CA ILE A 53 -6.58 14.10 -6.31
C ILE A 53 -6.30 12.60 -6.11
N PHE A 54 -6.65 11.76 -7.09
CA PHE A 54 -6.40 10.33 -7.03
C PHE A 54 -4.91 10.02 -6.91
N ALA A 55 -4.06 10.64 -7.73
CA ALA A 55 -2.61 10.50 -7.67
C ALA A 55 -2.06 10.95 -6.30
N ALA A 56 -2.59 12.03 -5.74
CA ALA A 56 -2.21 12.50 -4.41
C ALA A 56 -2.55 11.47 -3.31
N ILE A 57 -3.74 10.86 -3.36
CA ILE A 57 -4.14 9.79 -2.42
C ILE A 57 -3.19 8.59 -2.53
N VAL A 58 -2.89 8.15 -3.75
CA VAL A 58 -1.98 7.02 -4.00
C VAL A 58 -0.57 7.33 -3.45
N LEU A 59 -0.02 8.50 -3.75
CA LEU A 59 1.29 8.92 -3.24
C LEU A 59 1.31 9.04 -1.71
N THR A 60 0.21 9.50 -1.11
CA THR A 60 0.04 9.54 0.35
C THR A 60 0.11 8.14 0.93
N PHE A 61 -0.61 7.19 0.34
CA PHE A 61 -0.60 5.80 0.77
C PHE A 61 0.78 5.15 0.63
N ILE A 62 1.48 5.37 -0.49
CA ILE A 62 2.87 4.88 -0.67
C ILE A 62 3.80 5.46 0.40
N THR A 63 3.66 6.75 0.71
CA THR A 63 4.45 7.40 1.76
C THR A 63 4.17 6.80 3.14
N LEU A 64 2.90 6.52 3.44
CA LEU A 64 2.48 5.84 4.67
C LEU A 64 3.11 4.44 4.77
N VAL A 65 3.06 3.64 3.70
CA VAL A 65 3.68 2.30 3.64
C VAL A 65 5.19 2.41 3.89
N ALA A 66 5.89 3.33 3.21
CA ALA A 66 7.32 3.53 3.39
C ALA A 66 7.68 3.99 4.81
N PHE A 67 6.86 4.85 5.41
CA PHE A 67 7.04 5.31 6.78
C PHE A 67 6.88 4.16 7.79
N VAL A 68 5.80 3.38 7.67
CA VAL A 68 5.53 2.24 8.56
C VAL A 68 6.60 1.17 8.40
N ALA A 69 7.00 0.85 7.18
CA ALA A 69 8.10 -0.07 6.90
C ALA A 69 9.37 0.42 7.60
N ASN A 70 9.77 1.68 7.47
CA ASN A 70 10.97 2.19 8.12
C ASN A 70 10.88 2.19 9.66
N LEU A 71 9.71 2.43 10.23
CA LEU A 71 9.49 2.44 11.68
C LEU A 71 9.55 1.03 12.29
N LEU A 72 8.97 0.04 11.60
CA LEU A 72 8.78 -1.32 12.11
C LEU A 72 9.83 -2.32 11.61
N ASN A 73 10.58 -1.98 10.56
CA ASN A 73 11.63 -2.84 10.00
C ASN A 73 12.62 -3.29 11.07
N HIS A 74 12.87 -4.61 11.13
CA HIS A 74 13.75 -5.27 12.11
C HIS A 74 13.31 -5.17 13.58
N ARG A 75 12.15 -4.57 13.88
CA ARG A 75 11.58 -4.51 15.24
C ARG A 75 10.54 -5.59 15.50
N ILE A 76 9.93 -6.13 14.45
CA ILE A 76 8.86 -7.14 14.57
C ILE A 76 9.45 -8.55 14.50
N SER A 77 9.11 -9.39 15.48
CA SER A 77 9.46 -10.82 15.46
C SER A 77 8.59 -11.59 14.47
N PRO A 78 9.09 -12.69 13.88
CA PRO A 78 8.32 -13.52 12.94
C PRO A 78 7.01 -14.06 13.52
N GLU A 79 6.98 -14.28 14.84
CA GLU A 79 5.82 -14.78 15.60
C GLU A 79 4.65 -13.79 15.62
N VAL A 80 4.92 -12.49 15.55
CA VAL A 80 3.89 -11.44 15.46
C VAL A 80 3.53 -11.15 14.00
N TYR A 81 4.51 -11.28 13.10
CA TYR A 81 4.29 -11.03 11.68
C TYR A 81 3.29 -12.00 11.04
N ARG A 82 3.44 -13.30 11.27
CA ARG A 82 2.60 -14.36 10.68
C ARG A 82 1.10 -14.27 11.02
N PRO A 83 0.66 -14.16 12.29
CA PRO A 83 -0.77 -14.14 12.60
C PRO A 83 -1.47 -12.90 12.04
N ILE A 84 -0.80 -11.76 11.99
CA ILE A 84 -1.35 -10.52 11.42
C ILE A 84 -1.51 -10.66 9.91
N GLU A 85 -0.50 -11.18 9.22
CA GLU A 85 -0.56 -11.49 7.79
C GLU A 85 -1.71 -12.46 7.47
N LEU A 86 -1.84 -13.54 8.25
CA LEU A 86 -2.91 -14.53 8.06
C LEU A 86 -4.30 -13.94 8.31
N THR A 87 -4.43 -13.06 9.31
CA THR A 87 -5.68 -12.36 9.60
C THR A 87 -6.08 -11.44 8.45
N LEU A 88 -5.12 -10.73 7.85
CA LEU A 88 -5.35 -9.87 6.68
C LEU A 88 -5.77 -10.70 5.46
N ILE A 89 -5.10 -11.83 5.20
CA ILE A 89 -5.48 -12.76 4.12
C ILE A 89 -6.89 -13.32 4.36
N GLY A 90 -7.20 -13.72 5.59
CA GLY A 90 -8.54 -14.18 5.98
C GLY A 90 -9.61 -13.10 5.79
N GLY A 91 -9.30 -11.86 6.12
CA GLY A 91 -10.15 -10.70 5.88
C GLY A 91 -10.41 -10.46 4.38
N ILE A 92 -9.39 -10.58 3.53
CA ILE A 92 -9.55 -10.51 2.07
C ILE A 92 -10.50 -11.61 1.59
N ALA A 93 -10.27 -12.86 2.00
CA ALA A 93 -11.12 -13.99 1.63
C ALA A 93 -12.58 -13.81 2.09
N LEU A 94 -12.79 -13.32 3.31
CA LEU A 94 -14.11 -13.01 3.86
C LEU A 94 -14.79 -11.87 3.08
N GLY A 95 -14.04 -10.83 2.74
CA GLY A 95 -14.52 -9.70 1.95
C GLY A 95 -14.98 -10.14 0.55
N ILE A 96 -14.17 -10.97 -0.13
CA ILE A 96 -14.54 -11.60 -1.40
C ILE A 96 -15.83 -12.41 -1.23
N PHE A 97 -15.86 -13.32 -0.24
CA PHE A 97 -17.04 -14.15 -0.01
C PHE A 97 -18.31 -13.33 0.22
N GLY A 98 -18.22 -12.22 0.97
CA GLY A 98 -19.32 -11.28 1.20
C GLY A 98 -19.76 -10.51 -0.05
N MET A 99 -18.82 -10.11 -0.91
CA MET A 99 -19.13 -9.43 -2.18
C MET A 99 -19.80 -10.35 -3.20
N PHE A 100 -19.45 -11.64 -3.19
CA PHE A 100 -19.99 -12.64 -4.11
C PHE A 100 -21.33 -13.25 -3.64
N GLN A 101 -22.05 -12.61 -2.72
CA GLN A 101 -23.42 -13.00 -2.35
C GLN A 101 -24.45 -12.25 -3.22
N PRO A 102 -25.11 -12.90 -4.19
CA PRO A 102 -26.01 -12.19 -5.11
C PRO A 102 -27.38 -11.82 -4.49
N TRP A 103 -27.67 -12.29 -3.29
CA TRP A 103 -28.94 -12.08 -2.59
C TRP A 103 -28.89 -11.04 -1.44
N VAL A 104 -27.71 -10.64 -0.94
CA VAL A 104 -27.59 -9.69 0.19
C VAL A 104 -26.80 -8.44 -0.20
N PHE A 105 -27.50 -7.37 -0.59
CA PHE A 105 -26.89 -6.07 -0.91
C PHE A 105 -26.04 -5.48 0.24
N ILE A 106 -26.43 -5.76 1.49
CA ILE A 106 -25.67 -5.35 2.67
C ILE A 106 -24.34 -6.11 2.80
N ALA A 107 -24.31 -7.41 2.46
CA ALA A 107 -23.09 -8.21 2.49
C ALA A 107 -22.11 -7.73 1.41
N TYR A 108 -22.61 -7.27 0.27
CA TYR A 108 -21.79 -6.63 -0.76
C TYR A 108 -21.10 -5.35 -0.24
N ARG A 109 -21.86 -4.43 0.38
CA ARG A 109 -21.30 -3.18 0.92
C ARG A 109 -20.28 -3.44 2.03
N VAL A 110 -20.62 -4.32 2.98
CA VAL A 110 -19.73 -4.67 4.09
C VAL A 110 -18.50 -5.43 3.58
N GLY A 111 -18.70 -6.40 2.70
CA GLY A 111 -17.64 -7.18 2.06
C GLY A 111 -16.65 -6.31 1.29
N PHE A 112 -17.14 -5.28 0.60
CA PHE A 112 -16.29 -4.30 -0.07
C PHE A 112 -15.39 -3.55 0.92
N PHE A 113 -15.93 -3.02 2.02
CA PHE A 113 -15.10 -2.34 3.02
C PHE A 113 -14.11 -3.29 3.69
N VAL A 114 -14.56 -4.50 4.06
CA VAL A 114 -13.68 -5.52 4.64
C VAL A 114 -12.53 -5.85 3.68
N LEU A 115 -12.84 -6.09 2.41
CA LEU A 115 -11.84 -6.35 1.37
C LEU A 115 -10.90 -5.16 1.22
N LEU A 116 -11.43 -3.94 1.08
CA LEU A 116 -10.64 -2.72 0.91
C LEU A 116 -9.65 -2.52 2.06
N PHE A 117 -10.11 -2.56 3.31
CA PHE A 117 -9.24 -2.37 4.47
C PHE A 117 -8.25 -3.53 4.65
N SER A 118 -8.67 -4.78 4.40
CA SER A 118 -7.79 -5.94 4.50
C SER A 118 -6.71 -5.91 3.42
N THR A 119 -7.03 -5.50 2.20
CA THR A 119 -6.07 -5.34 1.10
C THR A 119 -5.10 -4.20 1.38
N LEU A 120 -5.58 -3.02 1.81
CA LEU A 120 -4.69 -1.91 2.17
C LEU A 120 -3.77 -2.27 3.35
N GLY A 121 -4.33 -2.92 4.37
CA GLY A 121 -3.56 -3.43 5.51
C GLY A 121 -2.53 -4.47 5.08
N PHE A 122 -2.88 -5.39 4.18
CA PHE A 122 -1.97 -6.39 3.63
C PHE A 122 -0.84 -5.77 2.83
N ILE A 123 -1.12 -4.79 1.95
CA ILE A 123 -0.09 -4.08 1.20
C ILE A 123 0.88 -3.38 2.15
N LEU A 124 0.36 -2.74 3.20
CA LEU A 124 1.18 -2.08 4.21
C LEU A 124 2.01 -3.07 5.02
N TRP A 125 1.41 -4.17 5.47
CA TRP A 125 2.07 -5.19 6.30
C TRP A 125 3.13 -5.96 5.52
N SER A 126 2.84 -6.33 4.26
CA SER A 126 3.77 -7.07 3.39
C SER A 126 5.06 -6.30 3.04
N HIS A 127 5.07 -4.98 3.22
CA HIS A 127 6.27 -4.16 3.05
C HIS A 127 7.15 -4.10 4.31
N VAL A 128 6.70 -4.64 5.45
CA VAL A 128 7.49 -4.69 6.69
C VAL A 128 8.37 -5.93 6.69
N ILE A 129 9.68 -5.75 6.85
CA ILE A 129 10.65 -6.85 6.89
C ILE A 129 10.78 -7.37 8.34
N PRO A 130 10.42 -8.64 8.62
CA PRO A 130 10.53 -9.20 9.96
C PRO A 130 11.98 -9.43 10.37
N LYS A 131 12.23 -9.36 11.69
CA LYS A 131 13.54 -9.58 12.29
C LYS A 131 13.96 -11.05 12.13
N GLY A 132 15.17 -11.31 11.64
CA GLY A 132 15.78 -12.64 11.65
C GLY A 132 15.78 -13.39 10.31
N VAL A 133 15.15 -12.86 9.25
CA VAL A 133 15.22 -13.47 7.90
C VAL A 133 16.67 -13.56 7.41
N GLN A 134 17.51 -12.56 7.70
CA GLN A 134 18.93 -12.59 7.36
C GLN A 134 19.75 -13.62 8.16
N HIS A 135 19.41 -13.88 9.43
CA HIS A 135 20.15 -14.87 10.23
C HIS A 135 19.74 -16.32 9.91
N ALA A 136 18.47 -16.58 9.57
CA ALA A 136 18.04 -17.92 9.18
C ALA A 136 18.72 -18.39 7.87
N GLU A 137 18.90 -17.49 6.91
CA GLU A 137 19.53 -17.78 5.61
C GLU A 137 21.06 -17.94 5.72
N GLU A 138 21.70 -17.12 6.57
CA GLU A 138 23.14 -17.20 6.85
C GLU A 138 23.51 -18.47 7.64
N VAL A 139 22.70 -18.87 8.63
CA VAL A 139 22.92 -20.12 9.38
C VAL A 139 22.61 -21.36 8.52
N GLY A 140 21.61 -21.29 7.64
CA GLY A 140 21.29 -22.37 6.68
C GLY A 140 22.38 -22.60 5.62
N SER A 141 22.98 -21.53 5.10
CA SER A 141 24.06 -21.62 4.10
C SER A 141 25.42 -22.05 4.69
N VAL A 142 25.70 -21.68 5.94
CA VAL A 142 26.91 -22.14 6.66
C VAL A 142 26.81 -23.63 7.00
N SER A 143 25.65 -24.11 7.44
CA SER A 143 25.46 -25.53 7.76
C SER A 143 25.61 -26.43 6.52
N ILE A 144 25.05 -26.05 5.37
CA ILE A 144 25.20 -26.83 4.12
C ILE A 144 26.66 -26.93 3.66
N SER A 145 27.42 -25.83 3.73
CA SER A 145 28.83 -25.82 3.30
C SER A 145 29.73 -26.61 4.24
N GLU A 146 29.42 -26.68 5.54
CA GLU A 146 30.15 -27.49 6.53
C GLU A 146 29.86 -29.00 6.37
N TYR A 147 28.64 -29.38 5.97
CA TYR A 147 28.33 -30.77 5.60
C TYR A 147 29.08 -31.24 4.34
N GLU A 148 29.20 -30.39 3.30
CA GLU A 148 29.98 -30.73 2.10
C GLU A 148 31.47 -30.88 2.38
N GLN A 149 32.06 -30.02 3.24
CA GLN A 149 33.47 -30.13 3.62
C GLN A 149 33.77 -31.36 4.49
N SER A 150 32.80 -31.84 5.26
CA SER A 150 32.96 -33.04 6.10
C SER A 150 32.96 -34.36 5.30
N HIS A 151 32.46 -34.36 4.07
CA HIS A 151 32.22 -35.57 3.27
C HIS A 151 33.02 -35.60 1.96
N SER A 152 34.02 -34.73 1.82
CA SER A 152 34.95 -34.70 0.69
C SER A 152 36.39 -34.93 1.13
#